data_AF-A0AAV3GZE7-F1
#
_entry.id   AF-A0AAV3GZE7-F1
#
_cell.length_a   1.000
_cell.length_b   1.000
_cell.length_c   1.000
_cell.angle_alpha   90.00
_cell.angle_beta   90.00
_cell.angle_gamma   90.00
#
_symmetry.space_group_name_H-M   'P 1'
#
loop_
_entity.id
_entity.type
_entity.pdbx_description
1 polymer ?
#
loop_
_entity_poly.entity_id
_entity_poly.type
_entity_poly.pdbx_seq_one_letter_code
_entity_poly.pdbx_strand_id
1 'polypeptide(L)'
;MEEWQSVFEEWFPKEISKSYPIKISKQYTSSQRWEIYAKLTKKQRELVDKHRRYLISSRFMEEHYLAATDWVFSDFKINPFFRTKRSQQKLYCECGRELKVQYIVKSPKTGKILKLGINHFADHLHVSPTVAASIHQGMTKVDLALDELLWLKQKNIDFPEGLWQKYCFVLYQNRRMKQPYLPDIKLAQRLAEFRQVEMPIYIADYQALENEIKKISEHINGQSKKRQIKKELFDDFAEELVKDVEEFLINYRAFLRKDWQSIVYEEVPVHPNAYFETFISVLRKTKRQRTPEVTAQMEYFAKNQRFIQPKIYLFIWKQYCRYGFTEGFFDSIPRIVRNGFLKVLRKEREAIQSADKKDRTVSKEKWQLVVKDIQSGNVQETIDKWKGKHYRFTEAQKQALEYYQKLEESLRFNDEARKYLKELL
;
A
#
# COMPACT_ATOMS: atom_id res chain seq x y z
N MET A 1 13.32 -17.45 14.55
CA MET A 1 13.02 -16.69 13.32
C MET A 1 11.60 -16.17 13.43
N GLU A 2 11.35 -14.95 12.99
CA GLU A 2 9.99 -14.39 13.02
C GLU A 2 9.09 -15.18 12.04
N GLU A 3 7.85 -15.50 12.40
CA GLU A 3 6.95 -16.37 11.61
C GLU A 3 6.72 -15.85 10.17
N TRP A 4 6.75 -14.52 9.99
CA TRP A 4 6.65 -13.89 8.68
C TRP A 4 7.92 -14.06 7.82
N GLN A 5 9.10 -14.19 8.43
CA GLN A 5 10.35 -14.46 7.73
C GLN A 5 10.30 -15.86 7.10
N SER A 6 9.69 -16.83 7.78
CA SER A 6 9.49 -18.19 7.24
C SER A 6 8.59 -18.19 6.00
N VAL A 7 7.48 -17.44 6.01
CA VAL A 7 6.58 -17.31 4.84
C VAL A 7 7.30 -16.60 3.69
N PHE A 8 8.07 -15.56 3.99
CA PHE A 8 8.87 -14.87 2.99
C PHE A 8 9.95 -15.77 2.37
N GLU A 9 10.68 -16.52 3.18
CA GLU A 9 11.70 -17.48 2.73
C GLU A 9 11.09 -18.64 1.91
N GLU A 10 9.86 -19.05 2.20
CA GLU A 10 9.13 -20.03 1.39
C GLU A 10 8.77 -19.46 0.00
N TRP A 11 8.35 -18.20 -0.07
CA TRP A 11 7.91 -17.58 -1.32
C TRP A 11 9.07 -17.10 -2.20
N PHE A 12 10.16 -16.69 -1.55
CA PHE A 12 11.38 -16.17 -2.14
C PHE A 12 12.55 -16.96 -1.55
N PRO A 13 12.74 -18.23 -1.97
CA PRO A 13 13.91 -19.00 -1.56
C PRO A 13 15.15 -18.22 -1.95
N LYS A 14 16.10 -18.03 -1.02
CA LYS A 14 17.26 -17.15 -1.15
C LYS A 14 17.89 -17.26 -2.54
N GLU A 15 17.46 -16.40 -3.47
CA GLU A 15 18.27 -16.05 -4.62
C GLU A 15 19.58 -15.57 -4.02
N ILE A 16 20.70 -16.10 -4.52
CA ILE A 16 22.05 -15.92 -3.96
C ILE A 16 22.28 -14.43 -3.71
N SER A 17 21.94 -13.95 -2.51
CA SER A 17 21.98 -12.53 -2.20
C SER A 17 23.45 -12.25 -1.98
N LYS A 18 24.13 -11.77 -3.02
CA LYS A 18 25.44 -11.17 -2.87
C LYS A 18 25.30 -10.14 -1.74
N SER A 19 26.09 -10.31 -0.67
CA SER A 19 26.06 -9.40 0.46
C SER A 19 26.25 -7.96 -0.02
N TYR A 20 25.34 -7.07 0.38
CA TYR A 20 25.43 -5.67 0.00
C TYR A 20 26.57 -4.99 0.78
N PRO A 21 27.43 -4.18 0.15
CA PRO A 21 28.54 -3.53 0.84
C PRO A 21 28.08 -2.58 1.95
N ILE A 22 28.77 -2.59 3.09
CA ILE A 22 28.43 -1.77 4.27
C ILE A 22 29.24 -0.47 4.32
N LYS A 23 30.43 -0.43 3.69
CA LYS A 23 31.28 0.77 3.59
C LYS A 23 32.10 0.74 2.30
N ILE A 24 32.35 1.93 1.74
CA ILE A 24 33.23 2.14 0.59
C ILE A 24 34.21 3.26 0.93
N SER A 25 35.49 3.07 0.60
CA SER A 25 36.54 4.09 0.75
C SER A 25 37.14 4.55 -0.58
N LYS A 26 36.62 4.05 -1.71
CA LYS A 26 37.19 4.35 -3.02
C LYS A 26 36.79 5.76 -3.46
N GLN A 27 37.80 6.57 -3.80
CA GLN A 27 37.64 7.85 -4.47
C GLN A 27 38.19 7.69 -5.89
N TYR A 28 37.45 8.20 -6.87
CA TYR A 28 37.87 8.16 -8.27
C TYR A 28 38.38 9.52 -8.71
N THR A 29 39.36 9.51 -9.62
CA THR A 29 39.71 10.72 -10.33
C THR A 29 38.62 11.10 -11.32
N SER A 30 38.66 12.35 -11.77
CA SER A 30 37.75 12.88 -12.77
C SER A 30 37.72 12.08 -14.09
N SER A 31 38.82 11.43 -14.49
CA SER A 31 38.89 10.56 -15.68
C SER A 31 38.29 9.18 -15.40
N GLN A 32 38.64 8.57 -14.27
CA GLN A 32 38.10 7.27 -13.85
C GLN A 32 36.58 7.28 -13.74
N ARG A 33 36.00 8.35 -13.15
CA ARG A 33 34.54 8.52 -13.10
C ARG A 33 33.91 8.50 -14.48
N TRP A 34 34.53 9.20 -15.44
CA TRP A 34 34.02 9.25 -16.80
C TRP A 34 34.06 7.86 -17.45
N GLU A 35 35.17 7.13 -17.29
CA GLU A 35 35.33 5.79 -17.88
C GLU A 35 34.28 4.80 -17.38
N ILE A 36 33.92 4.88 -16.09
CA ILE A 36 32.86 4.04 -15.53
C ILE A 36 31.49 4.55 -15.98
N TYR A 37 31.24 5.86 -15.88
CA TYR A 37 29.97 6.47 -16.29
C TYR A 37 29.64 6.24 -17.77
N ALA A 38 30.64 6.21 -18.66
CA ALA A 38 30.45 5.97 -20.08
C ALA A 38 30.03 4.53 -20.41
N LYS A 39 30.29 3.58 -19.51
CA LYS A 39 29.84 2.18 -19.64
C LYS A 39 28.39 1.99 -19.21
N LEU A 40 27.79 2.98 -18.54
CA LEU A 40 26.40 2.93 -18.11
C LEU A 40 25.45 3.08 -19.31
N THR A 41 24.27 2.45 -19.22
CA THR A 41 23.23 2.63 -20.23
C THR A 41 22.70 4.07 -20.22
N LYS A 42 21.97 4.47 -21.27
CA LYS A 42 21.38 5.82 -21.35
C LYS A 42 20.48 6.12 -20.14
N LYS A 43 19.60 5.19 -19.78
CA LYS A 43 18.68 5.35 -18.63
C LYS A 43 19.43 5.43 -17.29
N GLN A 44 20.49 4.65 -17.14
CA GLN A 44 21.34 4.70 -15.94
C GLN A 44 22.07 6.03 -15.80
N ARG A 45 22.58 6.59 -16.91
CA ARG A 45 23.20 7.91 -16.94
C ARG A 45 22.21 9.02 -16.57
N GLU A 46 21.01 8.96 -17.14
CA GLU A 46 19.92 9.91 -16.83
C GLU A 46 19.56 9.88 -15.34
N LEU A 47 19.48 8.69 -14.73
CA LEU A 47 19.28 8.53 -13.28
C LEU A 47 20.43 9.17 -12.48
N VAL A 48 21.68 8.81 -12.80
CA VAL A 48 22.86 9.34 -12.09
C VAL A 48 22.93 10.86 -12.19
N ASP A 49 22.65 11.44 -13.36
CA ASP A 49 22.64 12.89 -13.55
C ASP A 49 21.48 13.58 -12.82
N LYS A 50 20.29 12.94 -12.78
CA LYS A 50 19.16 13.42 -11.96
C LYS A 50 19.53 13.45 -10.48
N HIS A 51 20.09 12.36 -9.96
CA HIS A 51 20.51 12.28 -8.56
C HIS A 51 21.66 13.24 -8.23
N ARG A 52 22.62 13.38 -9.14
CA ARG A 52 23.69 14.37 -9.00
C ARG A 52 23.12 15.79 -8.89
N ARG A 53 22.17 16.15 -9.76
CA ARG A 53 21.50 17.45 -9.72
C ARG A 53 20.79 17.66 -8.40
N TYR A 54 20.02 16.66 -7.95
CA TYR A 54 19.36 16.70 -6.65
C TYR A 54 20.35 16.93 -5.50
N LEU A 55 21.45 16.18 -5.43
CA LEU A 55 22.45 16.31 -4.37
C LEU A 55 23.11 17.69 -4.37
N ILE A 56 23.45 18.23 -5.55
CA ILE A 56 23.99 19.58 -5.68
C ILE A 56 22.96 20.61 -5.19
N SER A 57 21.73 20.55 -5.71
CA SER A 57 20.67 21.48 -5.30
C SER A 57 20.38 21.43 -3.80
N SER A 58 20.30 20.23 -3.21
CA SER A 58 20.09 20.05 -1.76
C SER A 58 21.21 20.72 -0.96
N ARG A 59 22.47 20.53 -1.36
CA ARG A 59 23.63 21.16 -0.72
C ARG A 59 23.60 22.68 -0.80
N PHE A 60 23.26 23.24 -1.96
CA PHE A 60 23.16 24.69 -2.13
C PHE A 60 22.05 25.30 -1.26
N MET A 61 20.97 24.57 -1.01
CA MET A 61 19.87 25.00 -0.15
C MET A 61 20.19 24.85 1.33
N GLU A 62 20.68 23.68 1.76
CA GLU A 62 20.99 23.36 3.17
C GLU A 62 22.08 24.25 3.74
N GLU A 63 23.15 24.49 2.97
CA GLU A 63 24.32 25.23 3.44
C GLU A 63 24.18 26.74 3.18
N HIS A 64 23.05 27.17 2.60
CA HIS A 64 22.72 28.56 2.31
C HIS A 64 23.84 29.34 1.60
N TYR A 65 24.64 28.67 0.75
CA TYR A 65 25.87 29.25 0.17
C TYR A 65 25.67 30.60 -0.50
N LEU A 66 24.51 30.80 -1.14
CA LEU A 66 24.21 31.98 -1.92
C LEU A 66 23.24 32.94 -1.24
N ALA A 67 22.88 32.71 0.03
CA ALA A 67 21.87 33.49 0.74
C ALA A 67 22.21 34.98 0.88
N ALA A 68 23.50 35.32 0.93
CA ALA A 68 23.98 36.72 0.93
C ALA A 68 23.99 37.37 -0.46
N THR A 69 23.59 36.64 -1.50
CA THR A 69 23.60 37.09 -2.89
C THR A 69 22.21 37.01 -3.51
N ASP A 70 22.04 37.63 -4.67
CA ASP A 70 20.82 37.48 -5.47
C ASP A 70 20.84 36.24 -6.37
N TRP A 71 21.80 35.32 -6.20
CA TRP A 71 21.95 34.17 -7.10
C TRP A 71 21.37 32.91 -6.50
N VAL A 72 20.70 32.12 -7.35
CA VAL A 72 20.20 30.79 -6.99
C VAL A 72 20.77 29.77 -7.96
N PHE A 73 21.19 28.62 -7.44
CA PHE A 73 21.63 27.50 -8.27
C PHE A 73 20.47 27.01 -9.13
N SER A 74 20.68 26.93 -10.45
CA SER A 74 19.66 26.56 -11.42
C SER A 74 19.90 25.18 -12.03
N ASP A 75 21.12 24.91 -12.50
CA ASP A 75 21.45 23.65 -13.19
C ASP A 75 22.96 23.44 -13.27
N PHE A 76 23.42 22.28 -13.76
CA PHE A 76 24.81 22.09 -14.18
C PHE A 76 24.89 21.30 -15.49
N LYS A 77 26.00 21.49 -16.20
CA LYS A 77 26.34 20.72 -17.40
C LYS A 77 27.74 20.13 -17.27
N ILE A 78 27.92 18.94 -17.82
CA ILE A 78 29.23 18.29 -17.91
C ILE A 78 29.60 18.19 -19.38
N ASN A 79 30.82 18.58 -19.72
CA ASN A 79 31.40 18.36 -21.03
C ASN A 79 32.13 17.00 -21.02
N PRO A 80 31.56 15.94 -21.62
CA PRO A 80 32.22 14.64 -21.69
C PRO A 80 33.45 14.64 -22.60
N PHE A 81 33.64 15.68 -23.41
CA PHE A 81 34.72 15.84 -24.39
C PHE A 81 35.72 16.92 -23.99
N PHE A 82 35.74 17.33 -22.72
CA PHE A 82 36.65 18.35 -22.20
C PHE A 82 38.10 18.02 -22.55
N ARG A 83 38.80 18.98 -23.17
CA ARG A 83 40.19 18.84 -23.68
C ARG A 83 40.40 17.80 -24.79
N THR A 84 39.34 17.30 -25.42
CA THR A 84 39.46 16.51 -26.66
C THR A 84 39.34 17.42 -27.88
N LYS A 85 39.85 16.97 -29.04
CA LYS A 85 39.71 17.69 -30.33
C LYS A 85 38.29 17.63 -30.92
N ARG A 86 37.34 16.94 -30.27
CA ARG A 86 35.97 16.82 -30.75
C ARG A 86 35.27 18.17 -30.59
N SER A 87 34.62 18.64 -31.66
CA SER A 87 33.96 19.95 -31.75
C SER A 87 32.56 20.02 -31.12
N GLN A 88 32.08 18.92 -30.53
CA GLN A 88 30.78 18.92 -29.85
C GLN A 88 30.76 19.90 -28.67
N GLN A 89 29.58 20.48 -28.41
CA GLN A 89 29.32 21.63 -27.51
C GLN A 89 30.28 21.73 -26.32
N LYS A 90 31.36 22.49 -26.49
CA LYS A 90 32.27 22.85 -25.40
C LYS A 90 31.55 23.75 -24.41
N LEU A 91 31.85 23.58 -23.13
CA LEU A 91 31.33 24.43 -22.07
C LEU A 91 32.37 25.49 -21.73
N TYR A 92 31.91 26.70 -21.46
CA TYR A 92 32.77 27.85 -21.14
C TYR A 92 32.25 28.57 -19.91
N CYS A 93 33.17 29.11 -19.12
CA CYS A 93 32.86 30.04 -18.05
C CYS A 93 32.50 31.41 -18.63
N GLU A 94 31.85 32.27 -17.86
CA GLU A 94 31.63 33.69 -18.21
C GLU A 94 32.94 34.41 -18.56
N CYS A 95 34.07 34.02 -17.98
CA CYS A 95 35.39 34.56 -18.33
C CYS A 95 36.01 33.96 -19.61
N GLY A 96 35.30 33.10 -20.34
CA GLY A 96 35.78 32.45 -21.58
C GLY A 96 36.64 31.19 -21.37
N ARG A 97 36.92 30.79 -20.12
CA ARG A 97 37.68 29.56 -19.83
C ARG A 97 36.88 28.31 -20.19
N GLU A 98 37.47 27.37 -20.95
CA GLU A 98 36.84 26.06 -21.21
C GLU A 98 36.64 25.31 -19.89
N LEU A 99 35.43 24.77 -19.68
CA LEU A 99 35.03 24.07 -18.47
C LEU A 99 34.72 22.61 -18.74
N LYS A 100 35.12 21.76 -17.80
CA LYS A 100 34.64 20.37 -17.72
C LYS A 100 33.24 20.31 -17.13
N VAL A 101 32.99 21.10 -16.08
CA VAL A 101 31.71 21.20 -15.38
C VAL A 101 31.34 22.67 -15.34
N GLN A 102 30.15 22.99 -15.84
CA GLN A 102 29.59 24.33 -15.88
C GLN A 102 28.39 24.37 -14.95
N TYR A 103 28.44 25.21 -13.93
CA TYR A 103 27.35 25.48 -13.02
C TYR A 103 26.55 26.67 -13.54
N ILE A 104 25.24 26.57 -13.53
CA ILE A 104 24.32 27.58 -14.03
C ILE A 104 23.61 28.16 -12.82
N VAL A 105 23.77 29.46 -12.60
CA VAL A 105 23.07 30.21 -11.56
C VAL A 105 22.17 31.26 -12.21
N LYS A 106 21.02 31.54 -11.57
CA LYS A 106 20.04 32.51 -12.04
C LYS A 106 19.76 33.52 -10.95
N SER A 107 19.68 34.80 -11.32
CA SER A 107 19.22 35.86 -10.44
C SER A 107 17.68 35.96 -10.51
N PRO A 108 16.95 35.77 -9.40
CA PRO A 108 15.50 35.96 -9.39
C PRO A 108 15.09 37.41 -9.61
N LYS A 109 15.88 38.40 -9.15
CA LYS A 109 15.52 39.83 -9.33
C LYS A 109 15.73 40.31 -10.76
N THR A 110 16.82 39.91 -11.41
CA THR A 110 17.18 40.42 -12.76
C THR A 110 16.85 39.45 -13.89
N GLY A 111 16.58 38.18 -13.58
CA GLY A 111 16.42 37.11 -14.57
C GLY A 111 17.73 36.69 -15.25
N LYS A 112 18.86 37.34 -14.95
CA LYS A 112 20.17 37.05 -15.55
C LYS A 112 20.62 35.63 -15.19
N ILE A 113 21.27 34.97 -16.14
CA ILE A 113 21.84 33.63 -15.98
C ILE A 113 23.35 33.73 -16.14
N LEU A 114 24.12 33.15 -15.22
CA LEU A 114 25.58 33.02 -15.31
C LEU A 114 25.99 31.55 -15.40
N LYS A 115 26.99 31.28 -16.21
CA LYS A 115 27.58 29.97 -16.46
C LYS A 115 29.01 29.92 -15.94
N LEU A 116 29.21 29.29 -14.80
CA LEU A 116 30.45 29.42 -14.02
C LEU A 116 31.15 28.09 -13.82
N GLY A 117 32.48 28.14 -13.75
CA GLY A 117 33.29 27.07 -13.17
C GLY A 117 33.30 27.20 -11.66
N ILE A 118 33.40 26.10 -10.93
CA ILE A 118 33.32 26.09 -9.45
C ILE A 118 34.35 27.03 -8.80
N ASN A 119 35.56 27.11 -9.35
CA ASN A 119 36.62 27.99 -8.85
C ASN A 119 36.33 29.49 -9.03
N HIS A 120 35.44 29.85 -9.97
CA HIS A 120 35.18 31.25 -10.30
C HIS A 120 33.88 31.77 -9.64
N PHE A 121 33.34 31.03 -8.66
CA PHE A 121 32.18 31.49 -7.89
C PHE A 121 32.51 32.75 -7.08
N ALA A 122 33.67 32.80 -6.42
CA ALA A 122 34.13 33.98 -5.70
C ALA A 122 34.20 35.21 -6.61
N ASP A 123 34.80 35.03 -7.80
CA ASP A 123 35.06 36.10 -8.75
C ASP A 123 33.78 36.67 -9.37
N HIS A 124 32.80 35.81 -9.70
CA HIS A 124 31.60 36.23 -10.45
C HIS A 124 30.37 36.47 -9.57
N LEU A 125 30.29 35.89 -8.38
CA LEU A 125 29.15 36.02 -7.47
C LEU A 125 29.44 36.89 -6.25
N HIS A 126 30.68 37.40 -6.12
CA HIS A 126 31.14 38.19 -4.97
C HIS A 126 30.93 37.48 -3.63
N VAL A 127 30.98 36.15 -3.63
CA VAL A 127 30.95 35.36 -2.40
C VAL A 127 32.32 35.37 -1.73
N SER A 128 32.34 35.29 -0.40
CA SER A 128 33.60 35.25 0.35
C SER A 128 34.44 34.02 -0.01
N PRO A 129 35.78 34.07 0.15
CA PRO A 129 36.64 32.89 -0.02
C PRO A 129 36.23 31.71 0.88
N THR A 130 35.69 31.99 2.07
CA THR A 130 35.20 30.96 2.99
C THR A 130 33.98 30.23 2.43
N VAL A 131 33.04 30.97 1.83
CA VAL A 131 31.86 30.40 1.15
C VAL A 131 32.29 29.60 -0.08
N ALA A 132 33.22 30.12 -0.89
CA ALA A 132 33.75 29.40 -2.04
C ALA A 132 34.42 28.07 -1.64
N ALA A 133 35.23 28.07 -0.58
CA ALA A 133 35.83 26.85 -0.02
C ALA A 133 34.78 25.86 0.48
N SER A 134 33.70 26.35 1.12
CA SER A 134 32.60 25.51 1.58
C SER A 134 31.84 24.87 0.42
N ILE A 135 31.53 25.64 -0.63
CA ILE A 135 30.94 25.13 -1.88
C ILE A 135 31.83 24.01 -2.45
N HIS A 136 33.14 24.21 -2.50
CA HIS A 136 34.09 23.20 -2.96
C HIS A 136 34.02 21.90 -2.15
N GLN A 137 34.03 22.00 -0.82
CA GLN A 137 33.88 20.84 0.06
C GLN A 137 32.53 20.14 -0.17
N GLY A 138 31.45 20.90 -0.35
CA GLY A 138 30.14 20.39 -0.72
C GLY A 138 30.18 19.58 -2.02
N MET A 139 30.85 20.09 -3.06
CA MET A 139 30.99 19.38 -4.34
C MET A 139 31.83 18.11 -4.20
N THR A 140 32.88 18.12 -3.38
CA THR A 140 33.64 16.91 -3.05
C THR A 140 32.74 15.85 -2.42
N LYS A 141 31.83 16.22 -1.50
CA LYS A 141 30.85 15.28 -0.92
C LYS A 141 29.91 14.70 -1.97
N VAL A 142 29.46 15.51 -2.94
CA VAL A 142 28.64 15.02 -4.06
C VAL A 142 29.43 14.02 -4.91
N ASP A 143 30.67 14.34 -5.26
CA ASP A 143 31.54 13.45 -6.02
C ASP A 143 31.80 12.12 -5.28
N LEU A 144 31.98 12.15 -3.95
CA LEU A 144 32.09 10.94 -3.14
C LEU A 144 30.84 10.06 -3.18
N ALA A 145 29.66 10.67 -3.12
CA ALA A 145 28.41 9.92 -3.26
C ALA A 145 28.31 9.26 -4.66
N LEU A 146 28.73 9.95 -5.72
CA LEU A 146 28.76 9.35 -7.06
C LEU A 146 29.79 8.23 -7.18
N ASP A 147 30.97 8.41 -6.56
CA ASP A 147 32.02 7.40 -6.54
C ASP A 147 31.52 6.10 -5.90
N GLU A 148 30.65 6.20 -4.89
CA GLU A 148 29.97 5.05 -4.28
C GLU A 148 29.16 4.24 -5.31
N LEU A 149 28.24 4.89 -6.04
CA LEU A 149 27.40 4.22 -7.04
C LEU A 149 28.22 3.63 -8.19
N LEU A 150 29.21 4.39 -8.68
CA LEU A 150 30.08 3.96 -9.77
C LEU A 150 30.93 2.77 -9.34
N TRP A 151 31.43 2.76 -8.10
CA TRP A 151 32.17 1.63 -7.55
C TRP A 151 31.30 0.38 -7.44
N LEU A 152 30.06 0.52 -6.93
CA LEU A 152 29.11 -0.58 -6.82
C LEU A 152 28.85 -1.21 -8.19
N LYS A 153 28.60 -0.37 -9.21
CA LYS A 153 28.38 -0.87 -10.57
C LYS A 153 29.63 -1.51 -11.17
N GLN A 154 30.82 -0.95 -10.93
CA GLN A 154 32.09 -1.54 -11.38
C GLN A 154 32.35 -2.91 -10.73
N LYS A 155 31.87 -3.13 -9.50
CA LYS A 155 31.95 -4.41 -8.80
C LYS A 155 30.85 -5.41 -9.18
N ASN A 156 30.02 -5.09 -10.17
CA ASN A 156 28.87 -5.90 -10.57
C ASN A 156 27.95 -6.21 -9.37
N ILE A 157 27.77 -5.20 -8.50
CA ILE A 157 26.73 -5.20 -7.48
C ILE A 157 25.46 -4.68 -8.13
N ASP A 158 24.42 -5.49 -8.04
CA ASP A 158 23.12 -5.21 -8.63
C ASP A 158 22.22 -4.49 -7.62
N PHE A 159 21.02 -4.12 -8.07
CA PHE A 159 19.98 -3.63 -7.17
C PHE A 159 19.64 -4.71 -6.12
N PRO A 160 19.50 -4.36 -4.83
CA PRO A 160 19.24 -5.34 -3.76
C PRO A 160 17.78 -5.81 -3.79
N GLU A 161 17.43 -6.65 -4.75
CA GLU A 161 16.04 -7.10 -4.99
C GLU A 161 15.44 -7.82 -3.79
N GLY A 162 16.22 -8.65 -3.09
CA GLY A 162 15.76 -9.32 -1.87
C GLY A 162 15.39 -8.34 -0.75
N LEU A 163 16.11 -7.22 -0.62
CA LEU A 163 15.77 -6.18 0.35
C LEU A 163 14.49 -5.44 -0.05
N TRP A 164 14.33 -5.15 -1.34
CA TRP A 164 13.11 -4.54 -1.88
C TRP A 164 11.88 -5.43 -1.73
N GLN A 165 11.98 -6.73 -2.05
CA GLN A 165 10.90 -7.70 -1.85
C GLN A 165 10.51 -7.79 -0.37
N LYS A 166 11.50 -7.82 0.53
CA LYS A 166 11.27 -7.80 1.98
C LYS A 166 10.53 -6.52 2.41
N TYR A 167 10.91 -5.37 1.85
CA TYR A 167 10.21 -4.10 2.06
C TYR A 167 8.74 -4.15 1.61
N CYS A 168 8.49 -4.60 0.37
CA CYS A 168 7.13 -4.78 -0.15
C CYS A 168 6.29 -5.68 0.76
N PHE A 169 6.88 -6.77 1.26
CA PHE A 169 6.20 -7.73 2.12
C PHE A 169 5.83 -7.14 3.48
N VAL A 170 6.73 -6.38 4.12
CA VAL A 170 6.38 -5.71 5.39
C VAL A 170 5.36 -4.60 5.18
N LEU A 171 5.40 -3.86 4.06
CA LEU A 171 4.35 -2.89 3.71
C LEU A 171 2.98 -3.57 3.50
N TYR A 172 2.97 -4.72 2.83
CA TYR A 172 1.76 -5.50 2.65
C TYR A 172 1.14 -5.89 4.00
N GLN A 173 1.95 -6.35 4.95
CA GLN A 173 1.46 -6.67 6.29
C GLN A 173 1.01 -5.44 7.07
N ASN A 174 1.74 -4.34 6.94
CA ASN A 174 1.47 -3.08 7.61
C ASN A 174 0.04 -2.54 7.32
N ARG A 175 -0.52 -2.79 6.12
CA ARG A 175 -1.89 -2.37 5.76
C ARG A 175 -3.00 -3.00 6.61
N ARG A 176 -2.68 -4.11 7.30
CA ARG A 176 -3.62 -4.90 8.11
C ARG A 176 -3.54 -4.54 9.60
N MET A 177 -2.60 -3.67 9.97
CA MET A 177 -2.30 -3.32 11.35
C MET A 177 -3.35 -2.40 11.98
N LYS A 178 -3.52 -2.51 13.29
CA LYS A 178 -4.39 -1.59 14.04
C LYS A 178 -3.81 -0.18 14.06
N GLN A 179 -2.49 -0.06 14.17
CA GLN A 179 -1.75 1.20 14.06
C GLN A 179 -0.65 1.00 13.02
N PRO A 180 -0.92 1.30 11.74
CA PRO A 180 0.06 1.12 10.69
C PRO A 180 1.17 2.16 10.79
N TYR A 181 2.38 1.74 10.47
CA TYR A 181 3.53 2.61 10.25
C TYR A 181 3.35 3.40 8.95
N LEU A 182 3.76 4.67 8.92
CA LEU A 182 3.71 5.48 7.69
C LEU A 182 5.09 5.46 7.03
N PRO A 183 5.23 4.89 5.82
CA PRO A 183 6.53 4.74 5.16
C PRO A 183 7.10 6.07 4.68
N ASP A 184 8.42 6.11 4.48
CA ASP A 184 9.09 7.24 3.85
C ASP A 184 8.90 7.18 2.32
N ILE A 185 7.99 8.02 1.83
CA ILE A 185 7.64 8.10 0.41
C ILE A 185 8.87 8.45 -0.45
N LYS A 186 9.73 9.36 0.03
CA LYS A 186 10.89 9.81 -0.76
C LYS A 186 11.92 8.71 -0.90
N LEU A 187 12.16 7.95 0.18
CA LEU A 187 13.06 6.80 0.13
C LEU A 187 12.53 5.74 -0.82
N ALA A 188 11.27 5.33 -0.68
CA ALA A 188 10.68 4.29 -1.52
C ALA A 188 10.59 4.70 -3.00
N GLN A 189 10.23 5.95 -3.30
CA GLN A 189 10.24 6.49 -4.67
C GLN A 189 11.65 6.43 -5.27
N ARG A 190 12.66 6.91 -4.53
CA ARG A 190 14.06 6.86 -4.97
C ARG A 190 14.48 5.43 -5.27
N LEU A 191 14.26 4.49 -4.35
CA LEU A 191 14.63 3.08 -4.53
C LEU A 191 13.98 2.46 -5.78
N ALA A 192 12.72 2.79 -6.05
CA ALA A 192 12.04 2.29 -7.24
C ALA A 192 12.61 2.86 -8.54
N GLU A 193 13.05 4.12 -8.57
CA GLU A 193 13.77 4.70 -9.71
C GLU A 193 15.08 3.95 -9.99
N PHE A 194 15.84 3.61 -8.93
CA PHE A 194 17.06 2.80 -9.04
C PHE A 194 16.78 1.39 -9.56
N ARG A 195 15.73 0.75 -9.05
CA ARG A 195 15.29 -0.58 -9.49
C ARG A 195 14.93 -0.59 -10.98
N GLN A 196 14.17 0.42 -11.43
CA GLN A 196 13.67 0.50 -12.82
C GLN A 196 14.80 0.52 -13.87
N VAL A 197 15.98 1.02 -13.51
CA VAL A 197 17.14 1.10 -14.41
C VAL A 197 18.27 0.13 -14.02
N GLU A 198 17.99 -0.82 -13.14
CA GLU A 198 18.92 -1.87 -12.69
C GLU A 198 20.25 -1.29 -12.14
N MET A 199 20.11 -0.25 -11.32
CA MET A 199 21.23 0.40 -10.63
C MET A 199 21.30 -0.03 -9.16
N PRO A 200 22.50 -0.24 -8.61
CA PRO A 200 22.67 -0.35 -7.16
C PRO A 200 22.26 0.95 -6.48
N ILE A 201 21.86 0.88 -5.22
CA ILE A 201 21.45 2.02 -4.40
C ILE A 201 22.62 2.57 -3.57
N TYR A 202 22.44 3.71 -2.92
CA TYR A 202 23.44 4.17 -1.94
C TYR A 202 23.44 3.26 -0.71
N ILE A 203 24.59 3.08 -0.06
CA ILE A 203 24.74 2.34 1.20
C ILE A 203 23.85 2.96 2.29
N ALA A 204 23.78 4.29 2.34
CA ALA A 204 22.89 5.00 3.26
C ALA A 204 21.41 4.65 3.02
N ASP A 205 21.00 4.47 1.76
CA ASP A 205 19.63 4.10 1.40
C ASP A 205 19.34 2.64 1.75
N TYR A 206 20.31 1.76 1.52
CA TYR A 206 20.24 0.36 1.95
C TYR A 206 20.01 0.27 3.47
N GLN A 207 20.82 0.98 4.26
CA GLN A 207 20.68 1.02 5.72
C GLN A 207 19.37 1.68 6.16
N ALA A 208 18.93 2.75 5.49
CA ALA A 208 17.67 3.41 5.78
C ALA A 208 16.49 2.44 5.57
N LEU A 209 16.50 1.68 4.48
CA LEU A 209 15.49 0.68 4.17
C LEU A 209 15.50 -0.49 5.17
N GLU A 210 16.67 -0.99 5.55
CA GLU A 210 16.79 -2.01 6.60
C GLU A 210 16.19 -1.53 7.94
N ASN A 211 16.48 -0.27 8.32
CA ASN A 211 15.92 0.33 9.52
C ASN A 211 14.39 0.52 9.42
N GLU A 212 13.87 0.89 8.25
CA GLU A 212 12.43 1.01 8.04
C GLU A 212 11.72 -0.35 8.13
N ILE A 213 12.29 -1.38 7.49
CA ILE A 213 11.81 -2.77 7.61
C ILE A 213 11.80 -3.20 9.06
N LYS A 214 12.90 -2.98 9.79
CA LYS A 214 13.00 -3.33 11.21
C LYS A 214 11.92 -2.67 12.05
N LYS A 215 11.71 -1.35 11.88
CA LYS A 215 10.64 -0.62 12.59
C LYS A 215 9.26 -1.20 12.31
N ILE A 216 8.95 -1.51 11.05
CA ILE A 216 7.66 -2.10 10.67
C ILE A 216 7.52 -3.50 11.27
N SER A 217 8.55 -4.34 11.19
CA SER A 217 8.56 -5.70 11.74
C SER A 217 8.37 -5.72 13.26
N GLU A 218 9.05 -4.83 13.99
CA GLU A 218 8.87 -4.67 15.45
C GLU A 218 7.42 -4.29 15.78
N HIS A 219 6.82 -3.38 15.00
CA HIS A 219 5.42 -3.00 15.15
C HIS A 219 4.47 -4.16 14.84
N ILE A 220 4.76 -5.00 13.84
CA ILE A 220 3.97 -6.18 13.46
C ILE A 220 3.93 -7.20 14.60
N ASN A 221 5.10 -7.55 15.15
CA ASN A 221 5.22 -8.55 16.21
C ASN A 221 4.43 -8.16 17.48
N GLY A 222 4.33 -6.87 17.78
CA GLY A 222 3.60 -6.37 18.95
C GLY A 222 2.07 -6.43 18.86
N GLN A 223 1.47 -6.63 17.68
CA GLN A 223 0.00 -6.50 17.51
C GLN A 223 -0.70 -7.64 16.75
N SER A 224 0.01 -8.59 16.15
CA SER A 224 -0.59 -9.53 15.20
C SER A 224 -1.21 -10.77 15.86
N LYS A 225 -2.48 -11.06 15.52
CA LYS A 225 -3.05 -12.41 15.57
C LYS A 225 -2.71 -13.10 14.24
N LYS A 226 -2.21 -14.34 14.29
CA LYS A 226 -1.87 -15.18 13.15
C LYS A 226 -2.93 -15.09 12.04
N ARG A 227 -2.56 -14.55 10.88
CA ARG A 227 -3.41 -14.56 9.68
C ARG A 227 -2.61 -15.11 8.53
N GLN A 228 -3.15 -16.15 7.90
CA GLN A 228 -2.58 -16.75 6.71
C GLN A 228 -2.56 -15.71 5.58
N ILE A 229 -1.41 -15.52 4.95
CA ILE A 229 -1.24 -14.59 3.83
C ILE A 229 -1.33 -15.39 2.54
N LYS A 230 -2.10 -14.89 1.56
CA LYS A 230 -2.18 -15.49 0.22
C LYS A 230 -1.14 -14.84 -0.68
N LYS A 231 -0.32 -15.65 -1.35
CA LYS A 231 0.74 -15.19 -2.27
C LYS A 231 0.18 -14.34 -3.42
N GLU A 232 -0.92 -14.78 -4.03
CA GLU A 232 -1.60 -14.06 -5.12
C GLU A 232 -1.94 -12.60 -4.76
N LEU A 233 -2.41 -12.36 -3.53
CA LEU A 233 -2.76 -11.00 -3.08
C LEU A 233 -1.52 -10.13 -2.83
N PHE A 234 -0.40 -10.77 -2.47
CA PHE A 234 0.88 -10.09 -2.32
C PHE A 234 1.47 -9.74 -3.69
N ASP A 235 1.45 -10.67 -4.64
CA ASP A 235 1.97 -10.44 -5.99
C ASP A 235 1.21 -9.28 -6.66
N ASP A 236 -0.13 -9.29 -6.56
CA ASP A 236 -0.97 -8.18 -7.03
C ASP A 236 -0.58 -6.83 -6.41
N PHE A 237 -0.28 -6.81 -5.11
CA PHE A 237 0.14 -5.61 -4.38
C PHE A 237 1.53 -5.13 -4.83
N ALA A 238 2.46 -6.06 -5.01
CA ALA A 238 3.81 -5.76 -5.47
C ALA A 238 3.80 -5.19 -6.90
N GLU A 239 2.96 -5.73 -7.78
CA GLU A 239 2.74 -5.22 -9.12
C GLU A 239 2.16 -3.79 -9.12
N GLU A 240 1.15 -3.52 -8.27
CA GLU A 240 0.57 -2.18 -8.14
C GLU A 240 1.60 -1.14 -7.68
N LEU A 241 2.46 -1.49 -6.73
CA LEU A 241 3.55 -0.63 -6.27
C LEU A 241 4.54 -0.30 -7.40
N VAL A 242 4.88 -1.28 -8.25
CA VAL A 242 5.86 -1.09 -9.32
C VAL A 242 5.30 -0.25 -10.48
N LYS A 243 3.99 -0.30 -10.73
CA LYS A 243 3.36 0.38 -11.87
C LYS A 243 3.42 1.90 -11.78
N ASP A 244 3.05 2.45 -10.62
CA ASP A 244 3.16 3.88 -10.32
C ASP A 244 3.45 4.04 -8.83
N VAL A 245 4.75 4.07 -8.51
CA VAL A 245 5.24 4.07 -7.13
C VAL A 245 4.79 5.32 -6.38
N GLU A 246 4.78 6.47 -7.05
CA GLU A 246 4.43 7.74 -6.43
C GLU A 246 2.93 7.78 -6.11
N GLU A 247 2.08 7.50 -7.10
CA GLU A 247 0.63 7.46 -6.88
C GLU A 247 0.27 6.37 -5.86
N PHE A 248 0.92 5.20 -5.93
CA PHE A 248 0.71 4.11 -4.99
C PHE A 248 1.05 4.53 -3.56
N LEU A 249 2.23 5.10 -3.31
CA LEU A 249 2.67 5.45 -1.95
C LEU A 249 1.83 6.59 -1.35
N ILE A 250 1.41 7.56 -2.17
CA ILE A 250 0.50 8.61 -1.76
C ILE A 250 -0.85 8.00 -1.33
N ASN A 251 -1.43 7.16 -2.18
CA ASN A 251 -2.70 6.48 -1.88
C ASN A 251 -2.56 5.55 -0.68
N TYR A 252 -1.48 4.77 -0.60
CA TYR A 252 -1.19 3.87 0.51
C TYR A 252 -1.17 4.64 1.83
N ARG A 253 -0.41 5.74 1.91
CA ARG A 253 -0.36 6.59 3.12
C ARG A 253 -1.72 7.18 3.48
N ALA A 254 -2.49 7.63 2.49
CA ALA A 254 -3.86 8.12 2.68
C ALA A 254 -4.78 7.00 3.22
N PHE A 255 -4.66 5.79 2.68
CA PHE A 255 -5.54 4.66 2.99
C PHE A 255 -5.26 4.04 4.36
N LEU A 256 -4.04 4.17 4.88
CA LEU A 256 -3.66 3.74 6.22
C LEU A 256 -4.31 4.57 7.33
N ARG A 257 -4.65 5.84 7.05
CA ARG A 257 -5.26 6.74 8.03
C ARG A 257 -6.69 6.32 8.35
N LYS A 258 -7.13 6.63 9.57
CA LYS A 258 -8.46 6.29 10.09
C LYS A 258 -9.51 7.38 9.87
N ASP A 259 -9.10 8.53 9.36
CA ASP A 259 -9.92 9.71 9.22
C ASP A 259 -10.37 9.95 7.77
N TRP A 260 -11.37 10.81 7.64
CA TRP A 260 -11.93 11.22 6.36
C TRP A 260 -11.02 12.21 5.61
N GLN A 261 -10.11 12.90 6.31
CA GLN A 261 -9.28 14.00 5.78
C GLN A 261 -8.56 13.65 4.47
N SER A 262 -8.11 12.41 4.35
CA SER A 262 -7.28 11.99 3.22
C SER A 262 -8.09 11.52 2.01
N ILE A 263 -9.41 11.40 2.16
CA ILE A 263 -10.29 10.86 1.11
C ILE A 263 -11.50 11.74 0.79
N VAL A 264 -11.79 12.79 1.57
CA VAL A 264 -12.95 13.68 1.38
C VAL A 264 -12.81 14.53 0.13
N TYR A 265 -13.95 14.79 -0.52
CA TYR A 265 -14.05 15.75 -1.62
C TYR A 265 -14.53 17.11 -1.15
N GLU A 266 -15.74 17.19 -0.58
CA GLU A 266 -16.33 18.45 -0.10
C GLU A 266 -16.80 18.34 1.35
N GLU A 267 -17.58 17.30 1.68
CA GLU A 267 -18.24 17.17 2.97
C GLU A 267 -18.01 15.80 3.61
N VAL A 268 -17.91 15.76 4.94
CA VAL A 268 -17.95 14.50 5.68
C VAL A 268 -19.41 14.00 5.72
N PRO A 269 -19.68 12.71 5.47
CA PRO A 269 -21.04 12.21 5.51
C PRO A 269 -21.68 12.39 6.89
N VAL A 270 -22.83 13.05 6.93
CA VAL A 270 -23.66 13.20 8.15
C VAL A 270 -24.12 11.84 8.67
N HIS A 271 -24.44 10.91 7.76
CA HIS A 271 -24.81 9.53 8.08
C HIS A 271 -23.89 8.53 7.35
N PRO A 272 -22.70 8.22 7.89
CA PRO A 272 -21.73 7.36 7.23
C PRO A 272 -22.26 5.98 6.86
N ASN A 273 -23.11 5.36 7.70
CA ASN A 273 -23.65 4.02 7.41
C ASN A 273 -24.57 4.04 6.18
N ALA A 274 -25.47 5.03 6.07
CA ALA A 274 -26.38 5.15 4.94
C ALA A 274 -25.62 5.38 3.63
N TYR A 275 -24.55 6.18 3.69
CA TYR A 275 -23.62 6.35 2.57
C TYR A 275 -23.01 5.00 2.15
N PHE A 276 -22.48 4.23 3.11
CA PHE A 276 -21.85 2.93 2.82
C PHE A 276 -22.85 1.90 2.27
N GLU A 277 -24.08 1.84 2.80
CA GLU A 277 -25.17 0.99 2.29
C GLU A 277 -25.49 1.33 0.83
N THR A 278 -25.66 2.63 0.54
CA THR A 278 -25.90 3.12 -0.81
C THR A 278 -24.77 2.75 -1.75
N PHE A 279 -23.51 2.94 -1.31
CA PHE A 279 -22.35 2.64 -2.15
C PHE A 279 -22.21 1.13 -2.40
N ILE A 280 -22.41 0.28 -1.39
CA ILE A 280 -22.43 -1.18 -1.57
C ILE A 280 -23.50 -1.59 -2.59
N SER A 281 -24.69 -0.99 -2.52
CA SER A 281 -25.78 -1.24 -3.49
C SER A 281 -25.36 -0.86 -4.91
N VAL A 282 -24.76 0.32 -5.10
CA VAL A 282 -24.22 0.76 -6.40
C VAL A 282 -23.18 -0.24 -6.91
N LEU A 283 -22.22 -0.64 -6.08
CA LEU A 283 -21.19 -1.62 -6.47
C LEU A 283 -21.83 -2.93 -6.94
N ARG A 284 -22.78 -3.50 -6.18
CA ARG A 284 -23.48 -4.74 -6.56
C ARG A 284 -24.22 -4.62 -7.89
N LYS A 285 -24.84 -3.47 -8.18
CA LYS A 285 -25.56 -3.23 -9.45
C LYS A 285 -24.67 -3.33 -10.68
N THR A 286 -23.38 -2.98 -10.55
CA THR A 286 -22.42 -3.10 -11.67
C THR A 286 -22.10 -4.55 -12.06
N LYS A 287 -22.47 -5.54 -11.23
CA LYS A 287 -22.17 -6.97 -11.45
C LYS A 287 -20.69 -7.26 -11.73
N ARG A 288 -19.78 -6.38 -11.25
CA ARG A 288 -18.32 -6.43 -11.48
C ARG A 288 -17.91 -6.26 -12.95
N GLN A 289 -18.77 -5.73 -13.80
CA GLN A 289 -18.46 -5.48 -15.21
C GLN A 289 -17.72 -4.14 -15.39
N ARG A 290 -16.83 -4.08 -16.39
CA ARG A 290 -16.07 -2.88 -16.78
C ARG A 290 -16.36 -2.49 -18.23
N THR A 291 -17.63 -2.51 -18.63
CA THR A 291 -18.05 -2.02 -19.96
C THR A 291 -17.96 -0.49 -20.02
N PRO A 292 -17.85 0.11 -21.22
CA PRO A 292 -17.82 1.56 -21.37
C PRO A 292 -19.04 2.25 -20.74
N GLU A 293 -20.22 1.65 -20.87
CA GLU A 293 -21.48 2.14 -20.28
C GLU A 293 -21.44 2.18 -18.76
N VAL A 294 -21.04 1.07 -18.11
CA VAL A 294 -20.90 1.01 -16.65
C VAL A 294 -19.81 1.96 -16.18
N THR A 295 -18.74 2.13 -16.95
CA THR A 295 -17.66 3.08 -16.64
C THR A 295 -18.18 4.52 -16.63
N ALA A 296 -18.89 4.94 -17.68
CA ALA A 296 -19.49 6.26 -17.76
C ALA A 296 -20.51 6.51 -16.64
N GLN A 297 -21.30 5.48 -16.30
CA GLN A 297 -22.25 5.54 -15.18
C GLN A 297 -21.52 5.72 -13.83
N MET A 298 -20.42 4.99 -13.61
CA MET A 298 -19.63 5.13 -12.39
C MET A 298 -18.90 6.46 -12.30
N GLU A 299 -18.45 7.01 -13.43
CA GLU A 299 -17.90 8.37 -13.48
C GLU A 299 -18.95 9.44 -13.14
N TYR A 300 -20.18 9.27 -13.64
CA TYR A 300 -21.30 10.13 -13.29
C TYR A 300 -21.61 10.06 -11.78
N PHE A 301 -21.70 8.86 -11.21
CA PHE A 301 -21.91 8.72 -9.75
C PHE A 301 -20.75 9.30 -8.94
N ALA A 302 -19.51 9.10 -9.38
CA ALA A 302 -18.33 9.61 -8.70
C ALA A 302 -18.32 11.15 -8.64
N LYS A 303 -18.77 11.83 -9.70
CA LYS A 303 -18.87 13.29 -9.77
C LYS A 303 -20.02 13.87 -8.95
N ASN A 304 -21.13 13.13 -8.83
CA ASN A 304 -22.34 13.65 -8.18
C ASN A 304 -22.41 13.37 -6.67
N GLN A 305 -21.59 12.47 -6.15
CA GLN A 305 -21.46 12.29 -4.70
C GLN A 305 -20.48 13.31 -4.12
N ARG A 306 -20.79 13.86 -2.94
CA ARG A 306 -20.01 14.95 -2.30
C ARG A 306 -19.02 14.48 -1.23
N PHE A 307 -18.95 13.17 -0.99
CA PHE A 307 -18.35 12.63 0.23
C PHE A 307 -16.88 12.25 0.09
N ILE A 308 -16.52 11.53 -0.99
CA ILE A 308 -15.14 11.10 -1.24
C ILE A 308 -14.63 11.62 -2.57
N GLN A 309 -13.33 11.68 -2.76
CA GLN A 309 -12.76 12.13 -4.03
C GLN A 309 -13.22 11.20 -5.18
N PRO A 310 -13.62 11.75 -6.35
CA PRO A 310 -14.07 10.94 -7.48
C PRO A 310 -13.05 9.87 -7.91
N LYS A 311 -11.75 10.20 -7.85
CA LYS A 311 -10.67 9.24 -8.13
C LYS A 311 -10.69 8.04 -7.18
N ILE A 312 -10.90 8.27 -5.89
CA ILE A 312 -10.96 7.22 -4.86
C ILE A 312 -12.24 6.39 -5.03
N TYR A 313 -13.36 7.02 -5.36
CA TYR A 313 -14.62 6.33 -5.66
C TYR A 313 -14.44 5.34 -6.82
N LEU A 314 -13.86 5.80 -7.93
CA LEU A 314 -13.57 4.96 -9.10
C LEU A 314 -12.53 3.88 -8.80
N PHE A 315 -11.53 4.20 -7.95
CA PHE A 315 -10.56 3.20 -7.49
C PHE A 315 -11.24 2.06 -6.72
N ILE A 316 -12.11 2.38 -5.74
CA ILE A 316 -12.84 1.37 -4.96
C ILE A 316 -13.68 0.48 -5.89
N TRP A 317 -14.36 1.06 -6.88
CA TRP A 317 -15.10 0.30 -7.87
C TRP A 317 -14.21 -0.64 -8.69
N LYS A 318 -13.06 -0.16 -9.19
CA LYS A 318 -12.09 -1.01 -9.90
C LYS A 318 -11.65 -2.18 -9.04
N GLN A 319 -11.34 -1.95 -7.77
CA GLN A 319 -10.95 -3.00 -6.84
C GLN A 319 -12.09 -4.00 -6.58
N TYR A 320 -13.34 -3.52 -6.47
CA TYR A 320 -14.52 -4.39 -6.36
C TYR A 320 -14.71 -5.28 -7.60
N CYS A 321 -14.51 -4.74 -8.81
CA CYS A 321 -14.57 -5.54 -10.03
C CYS A 321 -13.50 -6.63 -10.07
N ARG A 322 -12.29 -6.36 -9.55
CA ARG A 322 -11.18 -7.33 -9.52
C ARG A 322 -11.42 -8.45 -8.51
N TYR A 323 -11.78 -8.09 -7.28
CA TYR A 323 -11.75 -9.02 -6.15
C TYR A 323 -13.13 -9.43 -5.63
N GLY A 324 -14.19 -8.69 -5.94
CA GLY A 324 -15.46 -8.79 -5.22
C GLY A 324 -15.32 -8.45 -3.73
N PHE A 325 -16.32 -8.75 -2.89
CA PHE A 325 -16.22 -8.55 -1.43
C PHE A 325 -15.36 -9.62 -0.73
N THR A 326 -14.12 -9.79 -1.18
CA THR A 326 -13.13 -10.71 -0.61
C THR A 326 -12.05 -9.94 0.17
N GLU A 327 -11.14 -10.67 0.80
CA GLU A 327 -10.03 -10.10 1.56
C GLU A 327 -9.16 -9.14 0.73
N GLY A 328 -8.88 -9.48 -0.54
CA GLY A 328 -8.08 -8.64 -1.43
C GLY A 328 -8.70 -7.25 -1.65
N PHE A 329 -10.02 -7.18 -1.82
CA PHE A 329 -10.75 -5.92 -1.94
C PHE A 329 -10.66 -5.09 -0.67
N PHE A 330 -10.94 -5.68 0.49
CA PHE A 330 -10.94 -4.93 1.73
C PHE A 330 -9.55 -4.39 2.03
N ASP A 331 -8.52 -5.19 1.79
CA ASP A 331 -7.14 -4.80 2.05
C ASP A 331 -6.62 -3.69 1.11
N SER A 332 -7.17 -3.54 -0.10
CA SER A 332 -6.73 -2.54 -1.09
C SER A 332 -7.41 -1.17 -0.96
N ILE A 333 -8.54 -1.07 -0.26
CA ILE A 333 -9.31 0.18 -0.13
C ILE A 333 -8.99 0.97 1.15
N PRO A 334 -9.33 2.28 1.22
CA PRO A 334 -9.13 3.10 2.41
C PRO A 334 -9.71 2.48 3.66
N ARG A 335 -8.98 2.56 4.78
CA ARG A 335 -9.34 1.91 6.03
C ARG A 335 -10.69 2.35 6.58
N ILE A 336 -11.05 3.62 6.43
CA ILE A 336 -12.34 4.14 6.88
C ILE A 336 -13.50 3.52 6.09
N VAL A 337 -13.34 3.38 4.77
CA VAL A 337 -14.31 2.73 3.88
C VAL A 337 -14.38 1.24 4.17
N ARG A 338 -13.23 0.57 4.36
CA ARG A 338 -13.13 -0.83 4.77
C ARG A 338 -13.96 -1.10 6.03
N ASN A 339 -13.73 -0.32 7.08
CA ASN A 339 -14.44 -0.49 8.35
C ASN A 339 -15.95 -0.21 8.21
N GLY A 340 -16.30 0.82 7.43
CA GLY A 340 -17.68 1.15 7.09
C GLY A 340 -18.41 0.01 6.38
N PHE A 341 -17.82 -0.50 5.30
CA PHE A 341 -18.37 -1.61 4.53
C PHE A 341 -18.48 -2.89 5.36
N LEU A 342 -17.44 -3.24 6.13
CA LEU A 342 -17.49 -4.42 7.00
C LEU A 342 -18.61 -4.31 8.05
N LYS A 343 -18.87 -3.12 8.58
CA LYS A 343 -19.96 -2.89 9.54
C LYS A 343 -21.33 -3.11 8.90
N VAL A 344 -21.55 -2.57 7.69
CA VAL A 344 -22.80 -2.76 6.94
C VAL A 344 -23.01 -4.23 6.57
N LEU A 345 -22.00 -4.86 5.97
CA LEU A 345 -22.08 -6.27 5.55
C LEU A 345 -22.29 -7.22 6.74
N ARG A 346 -21.72 -6.91 7.91
CA ARG A 346 -21.95 -7.67 9.13
C ARG A 346 -23.40 -7.55 9.59
N LYS A 347 -23.98 -6.34 9.60
CA LYS A 347 -25.39 -6.12 9.93
C LYS A 347 -26.32 -6.86 8.96
N GLU A 348 -26.04 -6.83 7.66
CA GLU A 348 -26.81 -7.59 6.67
C GLU A 348 -26.78 -9.09 6.97
N ARG A 349 -25.60 -9.65 7.28
CA ARG A 349 -25.47 -11.07 7.66
C ARG A 349 -26.22 -11.41 8.94
N GLU A 350 -26.11 -10.56 9.96
CA GLU A 350 -26.84 -10.73 11.22
C GLU A 350 -28.36 -10.66 11.00
N ALA A 351 -28.83 -9.76 10.13
CA ALA A 351 -30.24 -9.65 9.75
C ALA A 351 -30.72 -10.92 9.02
N ILE A 352 -29.97 -11.43 8.04
CA ILE A 352 -30.28 -12.69 7.33
C ILE A 352 -30.32 -13.86 8.32
N GLN A 353 -29.31 -13.99 9.18
CA GLN A 353 -29.28 -15.04 10.21
C GLN A 353 -30.41 -14.90 11.24
N SER A 354 -30.87 -13.68 11.52
CA SER A 354 -32.02 -13.45 12.40
C SER A 354 -33.35 -13.76 11.73
N ALA A 355 -33.47 -13.54 10.41
CA ALA A 355 -34.62 -13.93 9.61
C ALA A 355 -34.71 -15.47 9.47
N ASP A 356 -33.58 -16.13 9.19
CA ASP A 356 -33.48 -17.60 9.17
C ASP A 356 -33.75 -18.25 10.55
N LYS A 357 -33.55 -17.50 11.64
CA LYS A 357 -33.91 -17.95 13.00
C LYS A 357 -35.40 -17.82 13.31
N LYS A 358 -36.14 -16.93 12.63
CA LYS A 358 -37.57 -16.68 12.87
C LYS A 358 -38.50 -17.70 12.20
N ASP A 359 -38.04 -18.42 11.18
CA ASP A 359 -38.81 -19.45 10.47
C ASP A 359 -38.06 -20.80 10.41
N ARG A 360 -37.97 -21.49 11.55
CA ARG A 360 -37.37 -22.85 11.60
C ARG A 360 -38.45 -23.91 11.49
N THR A 361 -38.51 -24.65 10.39
CA THR A 361 -39.31 -25.88 10.34
C THR A 361 -38.63 -26.99 11.15
N VAL A 362 -39.41 -27.82 11.86
CA VAL A 362 -38.88 -28.94 12.65
C VAL A 362 -38.34 -30.01 11.71
N SER A 363 -37.02 -30.14 11.62
CA SER A 363 -36.33 -31.20 10.87
C SER A 363 -36.58 -32.58 11.48
N LYS A 364 -36.33 -33.65 10.71
CA LYS A 364 -36.50 -35.06 11.18
C LYS A 364 -35.72 -35.37 12.46
N GLU A 365 -34.52 -34.83 12.62
CA GLU A 365 -33.69 -35.02 13.82
C GLU A 365 -34.28 -34.32 15.05
N LYS A 366 -34.84 -33.12 14.86
CA LYS A 366 -35.50 -32.37 15.94
C LYS A 366 -36.86 -32.92 16.29
N TRP A 367 -37.53 -33.57 15.33
CA TRP A 367 -38.77 -34.30 15.58
C TRP A 367 -38.60 -35.40 16.64
N GLN A 368 -37.46 -36.10 16.67
CA GLN A 368 -37.16 -37.07 17.72
C GLN A 368 -37.04 -36.44 19.11
N LEU A 369 -36.59 -35.18 19.20
CA LEU A 369 -36.54 -34.43 20.45
C LEU A 369 -37.94 -33.97 20.89
N VAL A 370 -38.79 -33.58 19.93
CA VAL A 370 -40.21 -33.29 20.19
C VAL A 370 -40.91 -34.53 20.74
N VAL A 371 -40.68 -35.70 20.13
CA VAL A 371 -41.23 -36.98 20.60
C VAL A 371 -40.80 -37.30 22.04
N LYS A 372 -39.52 -37.13 22.37
CA LYS A 372 -39.03 -37.31 23.76
C LYS A 372 -39.64 -36.32 24.75
N ASP A 373 -39.86 -35.08 24.34
CA ASP A 373 -40.55 -34.08 25.15
C ASP A 373 -42.02 -34.49 25.40
N ILE A 374 -42.69 -35.11 24.41
CA ILE A 374 -44.06 -35.63 24.56
C ILE A 374 -44.12 -36.85 25.48
N GLN A 375 -43.12 -37.75 25.43
CA GLN A 375 -43.06 -38.90 26.35
C GLN A 375 -42.95 -38.45 27.82
N SER A 376 -42.25 -37.33 28.07
CA SER A 376 -41.98 -36.79 29.41
C SER A 376 -42.99 -35.74 29.90
N GLY A 377 -43.86 -35.21 29.02
CA GLY A 377 -44.80 -34.13 29.35
C GLY A 377 -46.13 -34.23 28.62
N ASN A 378 -46.89 -33.14 28.57
CA ASN A 378 -48.12 -33.03 27.78
C ASN A 378 -47.81 -32.53 26.37
N VAL A 379 -48.59 -33.00 25.38
CA VAL A 379 -48.50 -32.57 23.97
C VAL A 379 -48.64 -31.05 23.81
N GLN A 380 -49.62 -30.45 24.49
CA GLN A 380 -49.92 -29.02 24.39
C GLN A 380 -48.80 -28.15 24.95
N GLU A 381 -48.26 -28.52 26.12
CA GLU A 381 -47.10 -27.85 26.72
C GLU A 381 -45.85 -27.97 25.84
N THR A 382 -45.69 -29.13 25.18
CA THR A 382 -44.58 -29.34 24.24
C THR A 382 -44.77 -28.48 22.99
N ILE A 383 -45.97 -28.40 22.44
CA ILE A 383 -46.26 -27.52 21.29
C ILE A 383 -45.95 -26.06 21.63
N ASP A 384 -46.37 -25.58 22.81
CA ASP A 384 -46.15 -24.19 23.22
C ASP A 384 -44.68 -23.90 23.54
N LYS A 385 -43.97 -24.85 24.14
CA LYS A 385 -42.50 -24.81 24.34
C LYS A 385 -41.74 -24.68 23.01
N TRP A 386 -42.16 -25.40 21.98
CA TRP A 386 -41.49 -25.39 20.67
C TRP A 386 -41.91 -24.20 19.79
N LYS A 387 -43.17 -23.74 19.89
CA LYS A 387 -43.62 -22.46 19.31
C LYS A 387 -42.92 -21.26 19.94
N GLY A 388 -42.72 -21.26 21.26
CA GLY A 388 -41.94 -20.24 21.98
C GLY A 388 -40.46 -20.19 21.58
N LYS A 389 -39.92 -21.31 21.05
CA LYS A 389 -38.58 -21.40 20.45
C LYS A 389 -38.55 -21.04 18.95
N HIS A 390 -39.65 -20.49 18.41
CA HIS A 390 -39.83 -20.12 17.01
C HIS A 390 -39.71 -21.27 16.00
N TYR A 391 -40.10 -22.49 16.38
CA TYR A 391 -40.23 -23.61 15.44
C TYR A 391 -41.65 -23.73 14.89
N ARG A 392 -41.76 -24.05 13.59
CA ARG A 392 -43.01 -24.42 12.91
C ARG A 392 -43.02 -25.92 12.61
N PHE A 393 -44.13 -26.57 12.95
CA PHE A 393 -44.39 -27.96 12.55
C PHE A 393 -44.87 -28.00 11.10
N THR A 394 -44.47 -29.03 10.36
CA THR A 394 -45.05 -29.32 9.04
C THR A 394 -46.51 -29.76 9.19
N GLU A 395 -47.31 -29.69 8.13
CA GLU A 395 -48.72 -30.11 8.19
C GLU A 395 -48.87 -31.58 8.62
N ALA A 396 -47.99 -32.47 8.16
CA ALA A 396 -47.97 -33.86 8.60
C ALA A 396 -47.65 -34.01 10.10
N GLN A 397 -46.74 -33.19 10.63
CA GLN A 397 -46.40 -33.19 12.06
C GLN A 397 -47.55 -32.63 12.91
N LYS A 398 -48.26 -31.59 12.43
CA LYS A 398 -49.44 -31.05 13.11
C LYS A 398 -50.55 -32.11 13.20
N GLN A 399 -50.84 -32.78 12.08
CA GLN A 399 -51.83 -33.86 12.05
C GLN A 399 -51.45 -35.00 13.01
N ALA A 400 -50.18 -35.41 13.04
CA ALA A 400 -49.71 -36.44 13.98
C ALA A 400 -49.90 -36.03 15.45
N LEU A 401 -49.59 -34.77 15.80
CA LEU A 401 -49.79 -34.25 17.15
C LEU A 401 -51.28 -34.17 17.53
N GLU A 402 -52.15 -33.78 16.61
CA GLU A 402 -53.60 -33.74 16.83
C GLU A 402 -54.19 -35.14 17.05
N TYR A 403 -53.76 -36.14 16.28
CA TYR A 403 -54.19 -37.52 16.49
C TYR A 403 -53.70 -38.06 17.84
N TYR A 404 -52.45 -37.78 18.20
CA TYR A 404 -51.90 -38.21 19.47
C TYR A 404 -52.61 -37.55 20.66
N GLN A 405 -52.92 -36.25 20.57
CA GLN A 405 -53.67 -35.52 21.60
C GLN A 405 -55.09 -36.10 21.80
N LYS A 406 -55.80 -36.44 20.71
CA LYS A 406 -57.12 -37.10 20.80
C LYS A 406 -57.05 -38.48 21.45
N LEU A 407 -55.96 -39.22 21.24
CA LEU A 407 -55.73 -40.51 21.89
C LEU A 407 -55.39 -40.32 23.38
N GLU A 408 -54.58 -39.31 23.72
CA GLU A 408 -54.23 -38.99 25.10
C GLU A 408 -55.46 -38.55 25.93
N GLU A 409 -56.38 -37.81 25.32
CA GLU A 409 -57.65 -37.38 25.92
C GLU A 409 -58.64 -38.53 26.08
N SER A 410 -58.77 -39.42 25.09
CA SER A 410 -59.70 -40.56 25.15
C SER A 410 -59.24 -41.64 26.15
N LEU A 411 -57.94 -41.76 26.37
CA LEU A 411 -57.34 -42.70 27.35
C LEU A 411 -57.11 -42.06 28.73
N ARG A 412 -57.74 -40.91 29.02
CA ARG A 412 -57.46 -40.12 30.24
C ARG A 412 -57.68 -40.86 31.56
N PHE A 413 -58.55 -41.86 31.57
CA PHE A 413 -58.93 -42.63 32.76
C PHE A 413 -58.35 -44.05 32.80
N ASN A 414 -57.44 -44.40 31.87
CA ASN A 414 -56.78 -45.71 31.83
C ASN A 414 -55.25 -45.54 31.85
N ASP A 415 -54.68 -45.67 33.05
CA ASP A 415 -53.25 -45.45 33.30
C ASP A 415 -52.35 -46.45 32.57
N GLU A 416 -52.83 -47.68 32.37
CA GLU A 416 -52.09 -48.73 31.67
C GLU A 416 -52.04 -48.45 30.16
N ALA A 417 -53.18 -48.04 29.58
CA ALA A 417 -53.25 -47.64 28.17
C ALA A 417 -52.44 -46.37 27.86
N ARG A 418 -52.34 -45.43 28.82
CA ARG A 418 -51.48 -44.24 28.71
C ARG A 418 -50.00 -44.58 28.66
N LYS A 419 -49.58 -45.60 29.41
CA LYS A 419 -48.18 -46.07 29.39
C LYS A 419 -47.82 -46.62 28.01
N TYR A 420 -48.69 -47.46 27.43
CA TYR A 420 -48.49 -47.99 26.07
C TYR A 420 -48.58 -46.90 24.98
N LEU A 421 -49.45 -45.89 25.15
CA LEU A 421 -49.51 -44.74 24.23
C LEU A 421 -48.18 -43.98 24.17
N LYS A 422 -47.46 -43.87 25.28
CA LYS A 422 -46.14 -43.21 25.32
C LYS A 422 -45.03 -44.02 24.65
N GLU A 423 -45.19 -45.35 24.55
CA GLU A 423 -44.25 -46.25 23.90
C GLU A 423 -44.44 -46.33 22.36
N LEU A 424 -45.56 -45.80 21.84
CA LEU A 424 -45.92 -45.82 20.42
C LEU A 424 -45.28 -44.70 19.55
N LEU A 425 -44.72 -43.66 20.18
CA LEU A 425 -44.01 -42.56 19.50
C LEU A 425 -42.51 -42.82 19.42
#